data_AF-A0A956IC56-F1
#
_entry.id   AF-A0A956IC56-F1
#
_cell.length_a   1.000
_cell.length_b   1.000
_cell.length_c   1.000
_cell.angle_alpha   90.00
_cell.angle_beta   90.00
_cell.angle_gamma   90.00
#
_symmetry.space_group_name_H-M   'P 1'
#
loop_
_entity.id
_entity.type
_entity.pdbx_description
1 polymer ?
#
loop_
_entity_poly.entity_id
_entity_poly.type
_entity_poly.pdbx_seq_one_letter_code
_entity_poly.pdbx_strand_id
1 'polypeptide(L)'
;MRRSLLISVLLSLVACGSDTVELQLAFPSSDAFVRSSNAQLFVVDVAEDLGACPDLLMEAELGTLEGDVHESDVISVCDVSVGRLRVPDVSEGVHAFVATAISESGQVLLAGCAIADPYVDSGALTIVMYPTERYRTTFPAGTPAEECSVEQKCQLGCR
;
A
#
# COMPACT_ATOMS: atom_id res chain seq x y z
N MET A 1 42.27 -32.27 -43.37
CA MET A 1 42.16 -32.34 -41.90
C MET A 1 42.25 -30.92 -41.32
N ARG A 2 41.23 -30.50 -40.55
CA ARG A 2 41.06 -29.30 -39.69
C ARG A 2 39.61 -28.81 -39.86
N ARG A 3 38.66 -29.31 -39.05
CA ARG A 3 38.23 -28.79 -37.73
C ARG A 3 37.98 -27.28 -37.76
N SER A 4 36.72 -26.89 -37.60
CA SER A 4 36.27 -26.01 -36.52
C SER A 4 34.73 -25.96 -36.50
N LEU A 5 34.14 -26.58 -35.46
CA LEU A 5 32.80 -26.26 -34.98
C LEU A 5 32.85 -24.84 -34.41
N LEU A 6 31.89 -23.98 -34.76
CA LEU A 6 31.56 -22.81 -33.98
C LEU A 6 30.12 -22.96 -33.49
N ILE A 7 30.06 -23.20 -32.19
CA ILE A 7 28.89 -23.35 -31.34
C ILE A 7 28.32 -21.94 -31.15
N SER A 8 27.15 -21.67 -31.74
CA SER A 8 26.40 -20.46 -31.44
C SER A 8 25.80 -20.58 -30.05
N VAL A 9 26.37 -19.81 -29.12
CA VAL A 9 25.95 -19.63 -27.75
C VAL A 9 24.50 -19.13 -27.72
N LEU A 10 23.60 -19.96 -27.18
CA LEU A 10 22.29 -19.54 -26.69
C LEU A 10 22.53 -18.54 -25.55
N LEU A 11 22.30 -17.25 -25.81
CA LEU A 11 22.15 -16.26 -24.75
C LEU A 11 20.84 -16.58 -24.01
N SER A 12 20.97 -17.26 -22.88
CA SER A 12 19.94 -17.33 -21.87
C SER A 12 19.67 -15.93 -21.35
N LEU A 13 18.55 -15.31 -21.77
CA LEU A 13 17.96 -14.20 -21.04
C LEU A 13 17.57 -14.72 -19.67
N VAL A 14 18.43 -14.47 -18.67
CA VAL A 14 18.02 -14.52 -17.28
C VAL A 14 17.04 -13.37 -17.11
N ALA A 15 15.74 -13.69 -17.13
CA ALA A 15 14.73 -12.81 -16.61
C ALA A 15 15.03 -12.66 -15.12
N CYS A 16 15.73 -11.59 -14.75
CA CYS A 16 15.69 -11.06 -13.39
C CYS A 16 14.24 -10.61 -13.17
N GLY A 17 13.40 -11.52 -12.70
CA GLY A 17 12.11 -11.16 -12.14
C GLY A 17 12.41 -10.29 -10.94
N SER A 18 12.08 -9.01 -11.03
CA SER A 18 11.89 -8.20 -9.84
C SER A 18 10.79 -8.88 -9.03
N ASP A 19 11.15 -9.50 -7.91
CA ASP A 19 10.18 -10.08 -6.98
C ASP A 19 9.29 -8.94 -6.50
N THR A 20 8.16 -8.78 -7.18
CA THR A 20 7.25 -7.67 -6.93
C THR A 20 6.39 -8.09 -5.75
N VAL A 21 6.63 -7.49 -4.59
CA VAL A 21 5.80 -7.75 -3.41
C VAL A 21 4.39 -7.25 -3.68
N GLU A 22 3.44 -8.17 -3.54
CA GLU A 22 2.03 -7.83 -3.62
C GLU A 22 1.63 -7.10 -2.35
N LEU A 23 1.00 -5.93 -2.50
CA LEU A 23 0.48 -5.14 -1.38
C LEU A 23 -1.05 -5.23 -1.38
N GLN A 24 -1.62 -5.49 -0.21
CA GLN A 24 -3.06 -5.49 0.00
C GLN A 24 -3.43 -4.55 1.15
N LEU A 25 -4.41 -3.68 0.92
CA LEU A 25 -5.00 -2.85 1.97
C LEU A 25 -6.32 -3.49 2.44
N ALA A 26 -6.37 -3.94 3.69
CA ALA A 26 -7.56 -4.51 4.28
C ALA A 26 -8.41 -3.41 4.92
N PHE A 27 -9.44 -2.95 4.20
CA PHE A 27 -10.39 -1.95 4.69
C PHE A 27 -11.30 -2.53 5.78
N PRO A 28 -11.68 -1.74 6.80
CA PRO A 28 -12.49 -2.23 7.93
C PRO A 28 -13.94 -2.52 7.54
N SER A 29 -14.43 -1.95 6.43
CA SER A 29 -15.74 -2.22 5.84
C SER A 29 -15.78 -1.78 4.37
N SER A 30 -16.79 -2.26 3.63
CA SER A 30 -17.08 -1.76 2.28
C SER A 30 -17.42 -0.27 2.29
N ASP A 31 -18.15 0.20 3.30
CA ASP A 31 -18.50 1.61 3.47
C ASP A 31 -17.25 2.49 3.62
N ALA A 32 -16.27 2.06 4.43
CA ALA A 32 -15.00 2.77 4.60
C ALA A 32 -14.19 2.85 3.29
N PHE A 33 -14.22 1.78 2.48
CA PHE A 33 -13.65 1.80 1.13
C PHE A 33 -14.39 2.79 0.23
N VAL A 34 -15.73 2.78 0.24
CA VAL A 34 -16.55 3.66 -0.61
C VAL A 34 -16.39 5.13 -0.25
N ARG A 35 -16.14 5.46 1.01
CA ARG A 35 -15.84 6.84 1.46
C ARG A 35 -14.43 7.34 1.13
N SER A 36 -13.48 6.44 0.88
CA SER A 36 -12.07 6.78 0.63
C SER A 36 -11.80 7.00 -0.86
N SER A 37 -11.29 8.15 -1.31
CA SER A 37 -11.06 8.39 -2.74
C SER A 37 -9.73 7.82 -3.24
N ASN A 38 -8.65 8.10 -2.51
CA ASN A 38 -7.30 7.69 -2.90
C ASN A 38 -6.61 6.95 -1.75
N ALA A 39 -5.47 6.33 -2.04
CA ALA A 39 -4.56 5.78 -1.06
C ALA A 39 -3.12 6.14 -1.40
N GLN A 40 -2.28 6.09 -0.37
CA GLN A 40 -0.85 6.34 -0.48
C GLN A 40 -0.10 5.43 0.48
N LEU A 41 1.06 4.95 0.04
CA LEU A 41 1.98 4.14 0.82
C LEU A 41 3.22 4.95 1.19
N PHE A 42 3.68 4.78 2.42
CA PHE A 42 4.96 5.26 2.91
C PHE A 42 5.75 4.07 3.43
N VAL A 43 7.04 4.05 3.16
CA VAL A 43 7.97 3.05 3.67
C VAL A 43 9.03 3.75 4.50
N VAL A 44 9.16 3.31 5.74
CA VAL A 44 10.07 3.89 6.72
C VAL A 44 11.03 2.80 7.18
N ASP A 45 12.33 3.08 7.12
CA ASP A 45 13.34 2.20 7.70
C ASP A 45 13.23 2.29 9.23
N VAL A 46 12.93 1.16 9.87
CA VAL A 46 12.79 1.06 11.33
C VAL A 46 13.90 0.22 11.95
N ALA A 47 14.89 -0.21 11.16
CA ALA A 47 15.96 -1.11 11.55
C ALA A 47 15.45 -2.38 12.28
N GLU A 48 15.41 -2.35 13.61
CA GLU A 48 14.92 -3.46 14.45
C GLU A 48 13.77 -3.04 15.39
N ASP A 49 13.22 -1.83 15.23
CA ASP A 49 12.12 -1.32 16.05
C ASP A 49 10.77 -1.86 15.57
N LEU A 50 10.42 -3.06 16.07
CA LEU A 50 9.11 -3.68 15.84
C LEU A 50 7.94 -2.94 16.55
N GLY A 51 8.23 -1.87 17.28
CA GLY A 51 7.26 -1.05 18.01
C GLY A 51 6.92 0.28 17.32
N ALA A 52 7.46 0.57 16.14
CA ALA A 52 7.38 1.90 15.51
C ALA A 52 5.96 2.31 15.02
N CYS A 53 5.08 1.35 14.72
CA CYS A 53 3.80 1.63 14.07
C CYS A 53 2.86 2.64 14.79
N PRO A 54 2.71 2.64 16.12
CA PRO A 54 1.82 3.59 16.80
C PRO A 54 2.21 5.05 16.55
N ASP A 55 3.51 5.37 16.60
CA ASP A 55 4.01 6.73 16.39
C ASP A 55 3.87 7.14 14.92
N LEU A 56 4.24 6.24 13.99
CA LEU A 56 4.09 6.46 12.55
C LEU A 56 2.62 6.65 12.12
N LEU A 57 1.68 5.92 12.74
CA LEU A 57 0.26 6.11 12.48
C LEU A 57 -0.21 7.50 12.93
N MET A 58 0.23 7.96 14.10
CA MET A 58 -0.09 9.31 14.58
C MET A 58 0.45 10.39 13.63
N GLU A 59 1.69 10.24 13.15
CA GLU A 59 2.29 11.16 12.19
C GLU A 59 1.56 11.17 10.84
N ALA A 60 1.23 9.99 10.31
CA ALA A 60 0.49 9.87 9.06
C ALA A 60 -0.89 10.53 9.13
N GLU A 61 -1.59 10.47 10.27
CA GLU A 61 -2.86 11.17 10.49
C GLU A 61 -2.72 12.69 10.47
N LEU A 62 -1.56 13.22 10.88
CA LEU A 62 -1.24 14.65 10.82
C LEU A 62 -0.80 15.10 9.43
N GLY A 63 -0.60 14.17 8.49
CA GLY A 63 -0.26 14.43 7.09
C GLY A 63 1.23 14.65 6.85
N THR A 64 2.10 14.28 7.79
CA THR A 64 3.55 14.33 7.59
C THR A 64 4.21 13.25 8.43
N LEU A 65 4.93 12.35 7.76
CA LEU A 65 5.84 11.39 8.39
C LEU A 65 7.24 12.02 8.42
N GLU A 66 7.91 11.95 9.57
CA GLU A 66 9.27 12.47 9.72
C GLU A 66 10.33 11.40 9.39
N GLY A 67 11.51 11.82 8.90
CA GLY A 67 12.66 10.95 8.67
C GLY A 67 12.91 10.53 7.21
N ASP A 68 13.63 9.43 7.04
CA ASP A 68 13.94 8.84 5.73
C ASP A 68 12.73 8.01 5.25
N VAL A 69 11.83 8.68 4.55
CA VAL A 69 10.55 8.11 4.09
C VAL A 69 10.56 7.96 2.57
N HIS A 70 10.26 6.75 2.09
CA HIS A 70 9.91 6.53 0.69
C HIS A 70 8.39 6.65 0.53
N GLU A 71 7.94 7.61 -0.26
CA GLU A 71 6.53 7.89 -0.50
C GLU A 71 6.12 7.41 -1.91
N SER A 72 5.01 6.68 -2.00
CA SER A 72 4.40 6.33 -3.29
C SER A 72 3.63 7.50 -3.87
N ASP A 73 3.34 7.45 -5.17
CA ASP A 73 2.30 8.29 -5.75
C ASP A 73 0.95 8.06 -5.02
N VAL A 74 0.14 9.12 -4.95
CA VAL A 74 -1.26 9.02 -4.53
C VAL A 74 -2.07 8.41 -5.67
N ILE A 75 -2.72 7.27 -5.42
CA ILE A 75 -3.50 6.57 -6.44
C ILE A 75 -4.94 6.31 -5.97
N SER A 76 -5.86 6.08 -6.90
CA SER A 76 -7.24 5.75 -6.56
C SER A 76 -7.34 4.46 -5.74
N VAL A 77 -8.23 4.40 -4.74
CA VAL A 77 -8.49 3.15 -3.99
C VAL A 77 -8.98 2.00 -4.90
N CYS A 78 -9.55 2.34 -6.07
CA CYS A 78 -9.95 1.37 -7.08
C CYS A 78 -8.77 0.83 -7.90
N ASP A 79 -7.69 1.61 -8.05
CA ASP A 79 -6.45 1.11 -8.63
C ASP A 79 -5.72 0.21 -7.61
N VAL A 80 -5.80 0.55 -6.31
CA VAL A 80 -5.29 -0.31 -5.23
C VAL A 80 -5.97 -1.68 -5.24
N SER A 81 -7.29 -1.74 -5.38
CA SER A 81 -8.05 -3.01 -5.31
C SER A 81 -7.73 -4.00 -6.45
N VAL A 82 -7.12 -3.51 -7.53
CA VAL A 82 -6.62 -4.34 -8.65
C VAL A 82 -5.09 -4.48 -8.64
N GLY A 83 -4.45 -4.15 -7.53
CA GLY A 83 -3.01 -4.38 -7.29
C GLY A 83 -2.09 -3.40 -8.03
N ARG A 84 -2.51 -2.15 -8.26
CA ARG A 84 -1.64 -1.12 -8.86
C ARG A 84 -0.79 -0.39 -7.84
N LEU A 85 -1.17 -0.37 -6.56
CA LEU A 85 -0.27 0.09 -5.51
C LEU A 85 0.83 -0.95 -5.33
N ARG A 86 2.08 -0.53 -5.45
CA ARG A 86 3.26 -1.38 -5.34
C ARG A 86 4.13 -0.90 -4.21
N VAL A 87 4.78 -1.84 -3.55
CA VAL A 87 5.89 -1.53 -2.64
C VAL A 87 7.01 -0.91 -3.48
N PRO A 88 7.53 0.28 -3.13
CA PRO A 88 8.68 0.86 -3.80
C PRO A 88 9.90 -0.05 -3.66
N ASP A 89 10.87 0.09 -4.56
CA ASP A 89 12.13 -0.64 -4.47
C ASP A 89 12.92 -0.15 -3.25
N VAL A 90 12.99 -0.97 -2.20
CA VAL A 90 13.65 -0.67 -0.93
C VAL A 90 14.75 -1.69 -0.66
N SER A 91 15.70 -1.38 0.20
CA SER A 91 16.74 -2.36 0.56
C SER A 91 16.17 -3.53 1.35
N GLU A 92 16.87 -4.66 1.34
CA GLU A 92 16.63 -5.75 2.31
C GLU A 92 16.70 -5.21 3.76
N GLY A 93 15.89 -5.80 4.65
CA GLY A 93 15.74 -5.34 6.02
C GLY A 93 14.28 -5.11 6.42
N VAL A 94 14.08 -4.89 7.71
CA VAL A 94 12.75 -4.67 8.29
C VAL A 94 12.35 -3.21 8.10
N HIS A 95 11.19 -3.01 7.46
CA HIS A 95 10.60 -1.70 7.23
C HIS A 95 9.21 -1.61 7.84
N ALA A 96 8.79 -0.40 8.21
CA ALA A 96 7.40 -0.08 8.47
C ALA A 96 6.73 0.44 7.19
N PHE A 97 5.66 -0.22 6.80
CA PHE A 97 4.80 0.12 5.67
C PHE A 97 3.53 0.78 6.20
N VAL A 98 3.44 2.09 6.01
CA VAL A 98 2.31 2.89 6.46
C VAL A 98 1.44 3.21 5.26
N ALA A 99 0.17 2.82 5.29
CA ALA A 99 -0.78 3.18 4.26
C ALA A 99 -1.82 4.16 4.80
N THR A 100 -2.21 5.12 3.98
CA THR A 100 -3.32 6.03 4.25
C THR A 100 -4.40 5.87 3.19
N ALA A 101 -5.66 6.02 3.57
CA ALA A 101 -6.78 6.19 2.67
C ALA A 101 -7.35 7.59 2.85
N ILE A 102 -7.49 8.32 1.76
CA ILE A 102 -7.65 9.78 1.73
C ILE A 102 -8.99 10.13 1.10
N SER A 103 -9.71 11.11 1.66
CA SER A 103 -10.91 11.69 1.04
C SER A 103 -10.60 12.44 -0.25
N GLU A 104 -11.62 12.83 -1.01
CA GLU A 104 -11.44 13.71 -2.18
C GLU A 104 -10.84 15.07 -1.80
N SER A 105 -11.11 15.56 -0.59
CA SER A 105 -10.57 16.82 -0.05
C SER A 105 -9.12 16.69 0.46
N GLY A 106 -8.50 15.53 0.33
CA GLY A 106 -7.13 15.30 0.80
C GLY A 106 -7.00 14.97 2.28
N GLN A 107 -8.09 14.66 2.98
CA GLN A 107 -8.05 14.33 4.41
C GLN A 107 -7.80 12.83 4.61
N VAL A 108 -6.86 12.47 5.49
CA VAL A 108 -6.65 11.08 5.89
C VAL A 108 -7.88 10.59 6.67
N LEU A 109 -8.52 9.56 6.14
CA LEU A 109 -9.71 8.92 6.70
C LEU A 109 -9.35 7.63 7.40
N LEU A 110 -8.51 6.80 6.76
CA LEU A 110 -8.04 5.55 7.34
C LEU A 110 -6.51 5.54 7.33
N ALA A 111 -5.92 4.89 8.31
CA ALA A 111 -4.48 4.63 8.35
C ALA A 111 -4.22 3.20 8.82
N GLY A 112 -3.15 2.61 8.32
CA GLY A 112 -2.71 1.27 8.69
C GLY A 112 -1.20 1.18 8.64
N CYS A 113 -0.61 0.31 9.46
CA CYS A 113 0.82 0.09 9.51
C CYS A 113 1.12 -1.40 9.66
N ALA A 114 2.08 -1.89 8.89
CA ALA A 114 2.62 -3.24 9.00
C ALA A 114 4.14 -3.18 9.01
N ILE A 115 4.78 -4.00 9.84
CA ILE A 115 6.24 -4.14 9.87
C ILE A 115 6.59 -5.48 9.23
N ALA A 116 7.45 -5.45 8.23
CA ALA A 116 7.83 -6.63 7.46
C ALA A 116 9.20 -6.45 6.81
N ASP A 117 9.83 -7.57 6.44
CA ASP A 117 10.90 -7.58 5.45
C ASP A 117 10.32 -8.10 4.12
N PRO A 118 10.13 -7.24 3.10
CA PRO A 118 9.43 -7.59 1.87
C PRO A 118 10.10 -8.70 1.05
N TYR A 119 11.41 -8.95 1.26
CA TYR A 119 12.17 -9.94 0.50
C TYR A 119 12.37 -11.26 1.27
N VAL A 120 12.19 -11.24 2.59
CA VAL A 120 12.25 -12.43 3.44
C VAL A 120 10.86 -13.00 3.73
N ASP A 121 9.88 -12.13 3.96
CA ASP A 121 8.52 -12.54 4.30
C ASP A 121 7.78 -13.01 3.03
N SER A 122 7.51 -14.31 2.96
CA SER A 122 6.79 -14.88 1.82
C SER A 122 5.30 -14.52 1.87
N GLY A 123 4.80 -13.80 0.87
CA GLY A 123 3.37 -13.57 0.68
C GLY A 123 3.03 -12.13 0.28
N ALA A 124 1.74 -11.83 0.25
CA ALA A 124 1.27 -10.47 0.07
C ALA A 124 1.42 -9.69 1.39
N LEU A 125 2.08 -8.54 1.34
CA LEU A 125 2.12 -7.59 2.45
C LEU A 125 0.72 -7.02 2.65
N THR A 126 0.07 -7.42 3.75
CA THR A 126 -1.29 -6.95 4.08
C THR A 126 -1.23 -5.89 5.15
N ILE A 127 -1.71 -4.68 4.85
CA ILE A 127 -1.85 -3.58 5.80
C ILE A 127 -3.32 -3.48 6.22
N VAL A 128 -3.60 -3.70 7.49
CA VAL A 128 -4.95 -3.54 8.05
C VAL A 128 -5.21 -2.06 8.32
N MET A 129 -6.26 -1.54 7.70
CA MET A 129 -6.63 -0.13 7.78
C MET A 129 -7.61 0.10 8.94
N TYR A 130 -7.38 1.16 9.70
CA TYR A 130 -8.21 1.55 10.84
C TYR A 130 -8.82 2.95 10.64
N PRO A 131 -10.06 3.19 11.12
CA PRO A 131 -10.64 4.52 11.11
C PRO A 131 -9.90 5.47 12.05
N THR A 132 -9.40 6.57 11.48
CA THR A 132 -8.80 7.70 12.20
C THR A 132 -9.86 8.45 13.03
N GLU A 133 -9.42 9.37 13.88
CA GLU A 133 -10.35 10.30 14.56
C GLU A 133 -11.15 11.14 13.53
N ARG A 134 -10.50 11.54 12.43
CA ARG A 134 -11.14 12.28 11.34
C ARG A 134 -12.30 11.50 10.73
N TYR A 135 -12.13 10.21 10.46
CA TYR A 135 -13.22 9.39 9.94
C TYR A 135 -14.39 9.32 10.92
N ARG A 136 -14.11 9.09 12.21
CA ARG A 136 -15.16 8.92 13.23
C ARG A 136 -15.93 10.21 13.50
N THR A 137 -15.28 11.36 13.33
CA THR A 137 -15.92 12.67 13.48
C THR A 137 -16.73 13.07 12.24
N THR A 138 -16.23 12.75 11.04
CA THR A 138 -16.95 13.00 9.78
C THR A 138 -18.13 12.04 9.57
N PHE A 139 -17.96 10.77 9.95
CA PHE A 139 -18.94 9.69 9.79
C PHE A 139 -19.18 8.99 11.14
N PRO A 140 -19.88 9.65 12.09
CA PRO A 140 -20.15 9.09 13.41
C PRO A 140 -21.02 7.82 13.33
N ALA A 141 -21.00 7.04 14.41
CA ALA A 141 -21.84 5.85 14.52
C ALA A 141 -23.32 6.19 14.27
N GLY A 142 -23.96 5.41 13.39
CA GLY A 142 -25.35 5.65 12.96
C GLY A 142 -25.47 6.51 11.70
N THR A 143 -24.36 7.01 11.13
CA THR A 143 -24.35 7.57 9.77
C THR A 143 -24.86 6.50 8.79
N PRO A 144 -25.82 6.82 7.91
CA PRO A 144 -26.26 5.89 6.89
C PRO A 144 -25.07 5.41 6.05
N ALA A 145 -25.02 4.09 5.81
CA ALA A 145 -24.02 3.52 4.91
C ALA A 145 -24.21 4.08 3.50
N GLU A 146 -23.12 4.16 2.74
CA GLU A 146 -23.21 4.53 1.34
C GLU A 146 -24.04 3.48 0.56
N GLU A 147 -24.92 3.96 -0.31
CA GLU A 147 -25.75 3.09 -1.16
C GLU A 147 -24.95 2.45 -2.30
N CYS A 148 -23.72 2.94 -2.51
CA CYS A 148 -22.80 2.53 -3.55
C CYS A 148 -21.99 1.28 -3.13
N SER A 149 -21.99 0.23 -3.95
CA SER A 149 -21.10 -0.93 -3.74
C SER A 149 -19.65 -0.61 -4.14
N VAL A 150 -18.70 -1.44 -3.69
CA VAL A 150 -17.28 -1.33 -4.09
C VAL A 150 -17.13 -1.41 -5.61
N GLU A 151 -17.83 -2.34 -6.26
CA GLU A 151 -17.80 -2.51 -7.72
C GLU A 151 -18.42 -1.31 -8.43
N GLN A 152 -19.57 -0.84 -7.95
CA GLN A 152 -20.23 0.32 -8.55
C GLN A 152 -19.36 1.57 -8.43
N LYS A 153 -18.68 1.76 -7.29
CA LYS A 153 -17.71 2.84 -7.12
C LYS A 153 -16.62 2.76 -8.19
N CYS A 154 -15.99 1.59 -8.33
CA CYS A 154 -14.83 1.45 -9.20
C CYS A 154 -15.16 1.40 -10.70
N GLN A 155 -16.39 1.05 -11.07
CA GLN A 155 -16.81 1.01 -12.47
C GLN A 155 -17.61 2.23 -12.92
N LEU A 156 -18.41 2.82 -12.02
CA LEU A 156 -19.38 3.86 -12.33
C LEU A 156 -19.08 5.20 -11.64
N GLY A 157 -18.11 5.23 -10.73
CA GLY A 157 -17.74 6.45 -10.00
C GLY A 157 -18.79 6.93 -9.01
N CYS A 158 -19.69 6.06 -8.55
CA CYS A 158 -20.60 6.43 -7.46
C CYS A 158 -19.83 6.70 -6.17
N ARG A 159 -20.42 7.53 -5.33
CA ARG A 159 -19.86 7.99 -4.06
C ARG A 159 -20.97 8.06 -3.04
#